data_AF-W7N6J7-F1
#
_entry.id   AF-W7N6J7-F1
#
_cell.length_a   1.000
_cell.length_b   1.000
_cell.length_c   1.000
_cell.angle_alpha   90.00
_cell.angle_beta   90.00
_cell.angle_gamma   90.00
#
_symmetry.space_group_name_H-M   'P 1'
#
loop_
_entity.id
_entity.type
_entity.pdbx_description
1 polymer ?
#
loop_
_entity_poly.entity_id
_entity_poly.type
_entity_poly.pdbx_seq_one_letter_code
_entity_poly.pdbx_strand_id
1 'polypeptide(L)'
;MNSENPERTYARWPLRDVPGTPATDVLPIGPEADGINTVSDNDSRKLVDPKDYRPGGKYHSIVKLQIRFEGQDPSDTRHAQATGWLIMPHLIVTAAHCVYDHTYDFGKAIQVRAYVGYNGKNSIDKPGVQFRRGLKVVVPKDWIISDTNRGSDVAFVKVDEFSDIVRIAQQPTNGIVEKMFRSVAGYPCDKSLADERGAQMYEMSKITDCDVSKTAFNLLEHTISFANGEK
;
A
#
# COMPACT_ATOMS: atom_id res chain seq x y z
N MET A 1 22.70 -29.07 25.79
CA MET A 1 22.21 -27.70 25.55
C MET A 1 22.39 -27.42 24.06
N ASN A 2 21.31 -27.37 23.29
CA ASN A 2 21.29 -26.78 21.94
C ASN A 2 19.90 -26.16 21.78
N SER A 3 19.73 -24.92 22.22
CA SER A 3 18.61 -24.09 21.80
C SER A 3 19.06 -23.33 20.56
N GLU A 4 18.99 -23.98 19.40
CA GLU A 4 19.04 -23.24 18.14
C GLU A 4 17.80 -22.36 18.10
N ASN A 5 18.01 -21.08 18.32
CA ASN A 5 16.98 -20.07 18.14
C ASN A 5 16.65 -20.09 16.64
N PRO A 6 15.43 -20.46 16.21
CA PRO A 6 15.12 -20.51 14.79
C PRO A 6 15.43 -19.15 14.17
N GLU A 7 16.20 -19.15 13.08
CA GLU A 7 16.59 -17.92 12.41
C GLU A 7 15.33 -17.12 12.06
N ARG A 8 15.26 -15.87 12.52
CA ARG A 8 14.10 -15.04 12.24
C ARG A 8 14.06 -14.76 10.73
N THR A 9 13.03 -15.27 10.08
CA THR A 9 12.74 -15.05 8.64
C THR A 9 12.16 -13.66 8.35
N TYR A 10 12.05 -12.80 9.36
CA TYR A 10 11.49 -11.46 9.26
C TYR A 10 12.26 -10.46 10.12
N ALA A 11 12.22 -9.20 9.71
CA ALA A 11 12.61 -8.06 10.53
C ALA A 11 11.38 -7.34 11.08
N ARG A 12 11.57 -6.65 12.21
CA ARG A 12 10.55 -5.80 12.80
C ARG A 12 11.19 -4.61 13.50
N TRP A 13 10.52 -3.47 13.48
CA TRP A 13 10.98 -2.28 14.18
C TRP A 13 9.79 -1.41 14.63
N PRO A 14 9.92 -0.66 15.73
CA PRO A 14 8.90 0.30 16.15
C PRO A 14 8.88 1.51 15.22
N LEU A 15 7.74 2.17 15.15
CA LEU A 15 7.57 3.46 14.47
C LEU A 15 7.55 4.60 15.49
N ARG A 16 8.00 5.78 15.07
CA ARG A 16 7.97 7.02 15.82
C ARG A 16 6.58 7.68 15.69
N ASP A 17 6.26 8.54 16.64
CA ASP A 17 5.02 9.30 16.61
C ASP A 17 4.97 10.27 15.43
N VAL A 18 3.75 10.58 14.97
CA VAL A 18 3.52 11.42 13.80
C VAL A 18 2.16 12.12 13.90
N PRO A 19 2.07 13.42 13.58
CA PRO A 19 0.79 14.12 13.63
C PRO A 19 -0.15 13.69 12.50
N GLY A 20 -1.44 13.84 12.73
CA GLY A 20 -2.50 13.54 11.76
C GLY A 20 -2.57 14.49 10.57
N THR A 21 -1.75 15.55 10.52
CA THR A 21 -1.64 16.45 9.37
C THR A 21 -1.07 15.69 8.16
N PRO A 22 -1.80 15.63 7.03
CA PRO A 22 -1.36 14.94 5.83
C PRO A 22 -0.11 15.55 5.21
N ALA A 23 0.77 14.70 4.70
CA ALA A 23 1.88 15.09 3.83
C ALA A 23 1.45 15.04 2.36
N THR A 24 1.35 16.20 1.71
CA THR A 24 0.95 16.32 0.30
C THR A 24 2.10 16.20 -0.69
N ASP A 25 3.32 16.48 -0.24
CA ASP A 25 4.52 16.33 -1.05
C ASP A 25 4.87 14.84 -1.19
N VAL A 26 5.02 14.39 -2.43
CA VAL A 26 5.22 12.96 -2.75
C VAL A 26 6.70 12.64 -2.91
N LEU A 27 7.15 11.61 -2.19
CA LEU A 27 8.39 10.90 -2.48
C LEU A 27 8.05 9.69 -3.37
N PRO A 28 8.52 9.65 -4.62
CA PRO A 28 8.27 8.50 -5.49
C PRO A 28 9.18 7.34 -5.06
N ILE A 29 8.60 6.23 -4.60
CA ILE A 29 9.34 5.06 -4.14
C ILE A 29 8.85 3.79 -4.86
N GLY A 30 9.65 2.74 -4.77
CA GLY A 30 9.40 1.46 -5.41
C GLY A 30 10.13 1.32 -6.74
N PRO A 31 10.12 0.13 -7.34
CA PRO A 31 10.75 -0.09 -8.63
C PRO A 31 10.08 0.78 -9.69
N GLU A 32 10.89 1.33 -10.60
CA GLU A 32 10.36 1.88 -11.84
C GLU A 32 9.57 0.78 -12.57
N ALA A 33 8.47 1.14 -13.24
CA ALA A 33 7.83 0.19 -14.14
C ALA A 33 8.90 -0.27 -15.14
N ASP A 34 8.99 -1.59 -15.33
CA ASP A 34 10.02 -2.31 -16.09
C ASP A 34 10.06 -1.96 -17.60
N GLY A 35 9.39 -0.89 -18.02
CA GLY A 35 9.29 -0.46 -19.41
C GLY A 35 8.50 -1.43 -20.28
N ILE A 36 7.94 -2.49 -19.71
CA ILE A 36 7.08 -3.43 -20.40
C ILE A 36 5.68 -2.84 -20.37
N ASN A 37 5.16 -2.47 -21.55
CA ASN A 37 3.76 -2.05 -21.71
C ASN A 37 2.84 -3.20 -21.29
N THR A 38 2.43 -3.25 -20.03
CA THR A 38 1.47 -4.24 -19.54
C THR A 38 0.06 -3.75 -19.86
N VAL A 39 -0.29 -3.81 -21.14
CA VAL A 39 -1.64 -3.86 -21.71
C VAL A 39 -2.68 -3.02 -20.97
N SER A 40 -2.81 -1.74 -21.33
CA SER A 40 -4.05 -1.09 -21.82
C SER A 40 -3.74 0.37 -22.19
N ASP A 41 -3.71 0.73 -23.47
CA ASP A 41 -3.53 2.10 -23.98
C ASP A 41 -4.60 3.12 -23.51
N ASN A 42 -5.55 2.70 -22.66
CA ASN A 42 -6.56 3.54 -22.05
C ASN A 42 -6.65 3.24 -20.55
N ASP A 43 -6.17 4.19 -19.74
CA ASP A 43 -6.39 4.21 -18.30
C ASP A 43 -7.89 4.16 -17.99
N SER A 44 -8.34 3.00 -17.52
CA SER A 44 -9.75 2.72 -17.24
C SER A 44 -10.10 2.84 -15.76
N ARG A 45 -9.17 3.36 -14.94
CA ARG A 45 -9.40 3.61 -13.52
C ARG A 45 -10.49 4.65 -13.34
N LYS A 46 -11.46 4.34 -12.49
CA LYS A 46 -12.58 5.21 -12.15
C LYS A 46 -12.42 5.71 -10.72
N LEU A 47 -12.80 6.96 -10.49
CA LEU A 47 -12.92 7.49 -9.15
C LEU A 47 -13.95 6.66 -8.37
N VAL A 48 -13.58 6.20 -7.17
CA VAL A 48 -14.46 5.40 -6.32
C VAL A 48 -15.60 6.28 -5.79
N ASP A 49 -16.82 5.75 -5.81
CA ASP A 49 -18.01 6.42 -5.26
C ASP A 49 -17.83 6.63 -3.74
N PRO A 50 -18.09 7.84 -3.21
CA PRO A 50 -18.04 8.10 -1.77
C PRO A 50 -18.75 7.10 -0.88
N LYS A 51 -19.85 6.48 -1.34
CA LYS A 51 -20.56 5.46 -0.55
C LYS A 51 -19.71 4.21 -0.30
N ASP A 52 -18.72 3.93 -1.14
CA ASP A 52 -17.93 2.71 -1.09
C ASP A 52 -16.74 2.82 -0.12
N TYR A 53 -16.20 4.02 0.12
CA TYR A 53 -15.09 4.22 1.07
C TYR A 53 -15.50 4.87 2.40
N ARG A 54 -16.74 5.35 2.53
CA ARG A 54 -17.32 5.84 3.80
C ARG A 54 -17.74 4.68 4.71
N PRO A 55 -18.02 4.93 6.01
CA PRO A 55 -18.45 3.87 6.93
C PRO A 55 -19.56 2.99 6.35
N GLY A 56 -19.38 1.67 6.43
CA GLY A 56 -20.27 0.66 5.84
C GLY A 56 -20.04 0.36 4.34
N GLY A 57 -19.22 1.14 3.65
CA GLY A 57 -18.85 0.91 2.26
C GLY A 57 -17.87 -0.25 2.07
N LYS A 58 -17.93 -0.93 0.91
CA LYS A 58 -17.10 -2.11 0.58
C LYS A 58 -15.57 -1.90 0.67
N TYR A 59 -15.12 -0.65 0.54
CA TYR A 59 -13.72 -0.24 0.60
C TYR A 59 -13.38 0.52 1.89
N HIS A 60 -14.26 0.52 2.90
CA HIS A 60 -13.99 1.07 4.23
C HIS A 60 -13.04 0.17 5.06
N SER A 61 -11.94 -0.20 4.44
CA SER A 61 -10.81 -0.97 4.93
C SER A 61 -9.56 -0.77 4.05
N ILE A 62 -9.67 -0.07 2.93
CA ILE A 62 -8.55 0.42 2.13
C ILE A 62 -8.00 1.68 2.79
N VAL A 63 -6.68 1.69 2.98
CA VAL A 63 -5.98 2.68 3.78
C VAL A 63 -5.02 3.47 2.90
N LYS A 64 -5.09 4.80 2.98
CA LYS A 64 -4.05 5.70 2.48
C LYS A 64 -2.90 5.72 3.46
N LEU A 65 -1.70 5.43 2.99
CA LEU A 65 -0.47 5.47 3.78
C LEU A 65 0.42 6.63 3.35
N GLN A 66 1.00 7.32 4.33
CA GLN A 66 2.04 8.34 4.11
C GLN A 66 3.24 8.01 5.00
N ILE A 67 4.40 7.81 4.40
CA ILE A 67 5.52 7.10 5.00
C ILE A 67 6.78 7.95 4.92
N ARG A 68 7.52 8.02 6.03
CA ARG A 68 8.84 8.63 6.13
C ARG A 68 9.87 7.57 6.52
N PHE A 69 11.07 7.65 5.97
CA PHE A 69 12.17 6.70 6.17
C PHE A 69 13.30 7.27 7.04
N GLU A 70 14.12 6.37 7.57
CA GLU A 70 15.23 6.65 8.49
C GLU A 70 16.33 7.49 7.84
N GLY A 71 16.72 7.15 6.61
CA GLY A 71 17.79 7.82 5.87
C GLY A 71 17.37 9.11 5.16
N GLN A 72 16.10 9.51 5.23
CA GLN A 72 15.65 10.77 4.63
C GLN A 72 16.24 11.99 5.36
N ASP A 73 16.69 12.98 4.61
CA ASP A 73 17.11 14.27 5.16
C ASP A 73 15.97 14.86 6.02
N PRO A 74 16.24 15.36 7.24
CA PRO A 74 15.22 15.95 8.11
C PRO A 74 14.43 17.12 7.48
N SER A 75 15.04 17.85 6.54
CA SER A 75 14.42 18.96 5.81
C SER A 75 13.55 18.51 4.64
N ASP A 76 13.68 17.25 4.19
CA ASP A 76 12.81 16.71 3.13
C ASP A 76 11.38 16.55 3.68
N THR A 77 10.44 17.32 3.12
CA THR A 77 9.03 17.27 3.50
C THR A 77 8.26 16.17 2.77
N ARG A 78 8.86 15.57 1.73
CA ARG A 78 8.22 14.55 0.90
C ARG A 78 8.02 13.26 1.69
N HIS A 79 6.87 12.64 1.45
CA HIS A 79 6.53 11.34 2.03
C HIS A 79 6.16 10.37 0.92
N ALA A 80 6.59 9.12 1.10
CA ALA A 80 6.13 8.04 0.28
C ALA A 80 4.63 7.86 0.46
N GLN A 81 3.94 7.62 -0.65
CA GLN A 81 2.49 7.50 -0.69
C GLN A 81 2.15 6.08 -1.10
N ALA A 82 1.36 5.39 -0.30
CA ALA A 82 1.04 3.99 -0.53
C ALA A 82 -0.42 3.67 -0.24
N THR A 83 -0.82 2.48 -0.64
CA THR A 83 -2.11 1.88 -0.29
C THR A 83 -1.85 0.66 0.59
N GLY A 84 -2.67 0.48 1.62
CA GLY A 84 -2.73 -0.76 2.39
C GLY A 84 -4.16 -1.23 2.56
N TRP A 85 -4.32 -2.45 3.06
CA TRP A 85 -5.62 -3.05 3.36
C TRP A 85 -5.67 -3.50 4.81
N LEU A 86 -6.74 -3.14 5.52
CA LEU A 86 -6.99 -3.62 6.88
C LEU A 86 -7.44 -5.08 6.82
N ILE A 87 -6.63 -5.95 7.40
CA ILE A 87 -6.94 -7.37 7.58
C ILE A 87 -7.48 -7.66 8.98
N MET A 88 -7.24 -6.72 9.90
CA MET A 88 -7.85 -6.57 11.22
C MET A 88 -7.97 -5.06 11.50
N PRO A 89 -8.80 -4.63 12.47
CA PRO A 89 -8.99 -3.22 12.83
C PRO A 89 -7.71 -2.42 13.12
N HIS A 90 -6.61 -3.09 13.42
CA HIS A 90 -5.34 -2.49 13.80
C HIS A 90 -4.14 -3.03 13.02
N LEU A 91 -4.39 -3.79 11.94
CA LEU A 91 -3.33 -4.44 11.16
C LEU A 91 -3.55 -4.22 9.66
N ILE A 92 -2.60 -3.53 9.06
CA ILE A 92 -2.57 -3.20 7.64
C ILE A 92 -1.59 -4.13 6.94
N VAL A 93 -1.99 -4.71 5.82
CA VAL A 93 -1.08 -5.32 4.85
C VAL A 93 -0.79 -4.32 3.73
N THR A 94 0.45 -4.22 3.30
CA THR A 94 0.91 -3.37 2.19
C THR A 94 2.14 -4.01 1.53
N ALA A 95 2.71 -3.39 0.50
CA ALA A 95 3.94 -3.87 -0.11
C ALA A 95 5.16 -3.58 0.78
N ALA A 96 6.18 -4.42 0.73
CA ALA A 96 7.39 -4.22 1.52
C ALA A 96 8.20 -3.00 1.07
N HIS A 97 8.24 -2.71 -0.24
CA HIS A 97 8.89 -1.50 -0.76
C HIS A 97 8.27 -0.21 -0.19
N CYS A 98 7.01 -0.25 0.26
CA CYS A 98 6.38 0.92 0.89
C CYS A 98 6.99 1.25 2.25
N VAL A 99 7.56 0.27 2.97
CA VAL A 99 8.04 0.44 4.35
C VAL A 99 9.53 0.18 4.52
N TYR A 100 10.20 -0.33 3.48
CA TYR A 100 11.65 -0.41 3.39
C TYR A 100 12.06 0.10 2.00
N ASP A 101 12.70 1.27 1.98
CA ASP A 101 13.13 1.94 0.76
C ASP A 101 14.49 1.43 0.30
N HIS A 102 14.50 0.88 -0.91
CA HIS A 102 15.71 0.58 -1.68
C HIS A 102 15.96 1.62 -2.79
N THR A 103 14.94 2.42 -3.17
CA THR A 103 15.04 3.37 -4.29
C THR A 103 16.08 4.46 -4.04
N TYR A 104 16.13 4.98 -2.82
CA TYR A 104 17.09 6.01 -2.40
C TYR A 104 18.04 5.53 -1.30
N ASP A 105 18.02 4.22 -0.99
CA ASP A 105 18.74 3.62 0.13
C ASP A 105 18.42 4.30 1.48
N PHE A 106 17.19 4.82 1.65
CA PHE A 106 16.76 5.39 2.93
C PHE A 106 16.44 4.33 3.99
N GLY A 107 16.29 3.07 3.58
CA GLY A 107 16.06 1.94 4.48
C GLY A 107 14.68 1.97 5.15
N LYS A 108 14.64 1.81 6.47
CA LYS A 108 13.40 1.51 7.21
C LYS A 108 12.47 2.71 7.33
N ALA A 109 11.17 2.48 7.23
CA ALA A 109 10.16 3.45 7.61
C ALA A 109 10.26 3.79 9.10
N ILE A 110 10.25 5.07 9.45
CA ILE A 110 10.27 5.56 10.84
C ILE A 110 8.95 6.19 11.25
N GLN A 111 8.12 6.65 10.31
CA GLN A 111 6.81 7.21 10.58
C GLN A 111 5.82 6.71 9.52
N VAL A 112 4.61 6.37 9.96
CA VAL A 112 3.51 5.98 9.07
C VAL A 112 2.23 6.67 9.55
N ARG A 113 1.62 7.45 8.65
CA ARG A 113 0.25 7.93 8.79
C ARG A 113 -0.67 7.00 8.02
N ALA A 114 -1.77 6.59 8.63
CA ALA A 114 -2.75 5.71 8.04
C ALA A 114 -4.14 6.37 8.08
N TYR A 115 -4.80 6.48 6.93
CA TYR A 115 -6.12 7.07 6.83
C TYR A 115 -7.12 6.12 6.16
N VAL A 116 -8.27 5.91 6.80
CA VAL A 116 -9.45 5.28 6.19
C VAL A 116 -10.43 6.37 5.80
N GLY A 117 -11.06 6.22 4.64
CA GLY A 117 -12.02 7.19 4.10
C GLY A 117 -11.39 8.46 3.53
N TYR A 118 -10.06 8.49 3.39
CA TYR A 118 -9.32 9.64 2.90
C TYR A 118 -9.79 10.08 1.51
N ASN A 119 -10.04 11.38 1.35
CA ASN A 119 -10.44 12.00 0.09
C ASN A 119 -9.85 13.42 0.00
N GLY A 120 -8.52 13.50 0.13
CA GLY A 120 -7.73 14.72 0.14
C GLY A 120 -7.51 15.34 1.52
N LYS A 121 -6.53 16.25 1.62
CA LYS A 121 -6.07 16.90 2.86
C LYS A 121 -7.19 17.59 3.62
N ASN A 122 -8.18 18.12 2.90
CA ASN A 122 -9.34 18.81 3.47
C ASN A 122 -10.42 17.86 4.02
N SER A 123 -10.24 16.53 3.86
CA SER A 123 -11.17 15.51 4.34
C SER A 123 -10.91 15.05 5.78
N ILE A 124 -9.73 15.32 6.35
CA ILE A 124 -9.30 14.70 7.61
C ILE A 124 -10.19 14.98 8.81
N ASP A 125 -10.86 16.15 8.83
CA ASP A 125 -11.78 16.54 9.91
C ASP A 125 -13.24 16.22 9.57
N LYS A 126 -13.49 15.54 8.44
CA LYS A 126 -14.85 15.18 8.02
C LYS A 126 -15.30 13.88 8.67
N PRO A 127 -16.61 13.74 8.96
CA PRO A 127 -17.16 12.49 9.44
C PRO A 127 -16.83 11.32 8.49
N GLY A 128 -16.46 10.18 9.08
CA GLY A 128 -16.11 8.97 8.33
C GLY A 128 -14.66 8.89 7.85
N VAL A 129 -13.84 9.91 8.10
CA VAL A 129 -12.38 9.82 7.95
C VAL A 129 -11.76 9.50 9.30
N GLN A 130 -10.88 8.51 9.33
CA GLN A 130 -10.15 8.12 10.53
C GLN A 130 -8.66 8.17 10.26
N PHE A 131 -7.91 8.82 11.16
CA PHE A 131 -6.45 8.79 11.17
C PHE A 131 -5.94 7.85 12.26
N ARG A 132 -4.91 7.06 11.96
CA ARG A 132 -4.13 6.27 12.91
C ARG A 132 -2.65 6.41 12.62
N ARG A 133 -1.84 6.42 13.67
CA ARG A 133 -0.38 6.33 13.55
C ARG A 133 0.07 4.87 13.50
N GLY A 134 1.16 4.64 12.80
CA GLY A 134 1.88 3.38 12.85
C GLY A 134 2.60 3.19 14.20
N LEU A 135 2.60 1.95 14.67
CA LEU A 135 3.24 1.52 15.91
C LEU A 135 4.44 0.61 15.64
N LYS A 136 4.32 -0.29 14.65
CA LYS A 136 5.34 -1.29 14.33
C LYS A 136 5.20 -1.78 12.90
N VAL A 137 6.34 -2.08 12.27
CA VAL A 137 6.41 -2.75 10.98
C VAL A 137 6.98 -4.15 11.14
N VAL A 138 6.50 -5.08 10.32
CA VAL A 138 7.08 -6.40 10.08
C VAL A 138 7.25 -6.61 8.58
N VAL A 139 8.44 -7.05 8.17
CA VAL A 139 8.80 -7.31 6.77
C VAL A 139 9.61 -8.61 6.68
N PRO A 140 9.44 -9.45 5.64
CA PRO A 140 10.30 -10.58 5.35
C PRO A 140 11.77 -10.16 5.24
N LYS A 141 12.68 -10.94 5.81
CA LYS A 141 14.12 -10.64 5.78
C LYS A 141 14.65 -10.60 4.35
N ASP A 142 14.11 -11.45 3.48
CA ASP A 142 14.55 -11.55 2.10
C ASP A 142 14.33 -10.26 1.29
N TRP A 143 13.25 -9.51 1.59
CA TRP A 143 13.04 -8.19 0.98
C TRP A 143 14.12 -7.18 1.41
N ILE A 144 14.56 -7.23 2.67
CA ILE A 144 15.61 -6.34 3.18
C ILE A 144 16.95 -6.65 2.53
N ILE A 145 17.21 -7.93 2.25
CA ILE A 145 18.45 -8.36 1.59
C ILE A 145 18.46 -7.92 0.12
N SER A 146 17.32 -8.01 -0.57
CA SER A 146 17.22 -7.69 -1.99
C SER A 146 15.79 -7.37 -2.41
N ASP A 147 15.60 -6.26 -3.12
CA ASP A 147 14.33 -5.85 -3.75
C ASP A 147 13.96 -6.70 -4.97
N THR A 148 14.86 -7.56 -5.44
CA THR A 148 14.62 -8.52 -6.52
C THR A 148 13.77 -9.72 -6.08
N ASN A 149 13.63 -9.98 -4.78
CA ASN A 149 12.75 -11.05 -4.27
C ASN A 149 11.30 -10.56 -4.19
N ARG A 150 10.64 -10.48 -5.35
CA ARG A 150 9.25 -9.98 -5.48
C ARG A 150 8.24 -10.81 -4.69
N GLY A 151 8.50 -12.09 -4.46
CA GLY A 151 7.67 -12.95 -3.60
C GLY A 151 7.67 -12.53 -2.12
N SER A 152 8.65 -11.71 -1.72
CA SER A 152 8.78 -11.15 -0.37
C SER A 152 8.32 -9.69 -0.26
N ASP A 153 7.75 -9.10 -1.33
CA ASP A 153 7.27 -7.71 -1.35
C ASP A 153 5.93 -7.55 -0.60
N VAL A 154 5.92 -7.93 0.67
CA VAL A 154 4.77 -7.83 1.58
C VAL A 154 5.22 -7.34 2.94
N ALA A 155 4.43 -6.45 3.54
CA ALA A 155 4.66 -5.91 4.86
C ALA A 155 3.38 -5.86 5.67
N PHE A 156 3.55 -5.89 6.99
CA PHE A 156 2.49 -5.67 7.95
C PHE A 156 2.80 -4.46 8.81
N VAL A 157 1.85 -3.54 8.92
CA VAL A 157 1.94 -2.36 9.78
C VAL A 157 0.88 -2.46 10.87
N LYS A 158 1.33 -2.55 12.13
CA LYS A 158 0.46 -2.40 13.29
C LYS A 158 0.20 -0.91 13.48
N VAL A 159 -1.05 -0.54 13.67
CA VAL A 159 -1.53 0.81 13.93
C VAL A 159 -2.42 0.83 15.17
N ASP A 160 -2.77 2.03 15.64
CA ASP A 160 -3.90 2.21 16.56
C ASP A 160 -5.21 1.71 15.91
N GLU A 161 -6.19 1.26 16.71
CA GLU A 161 -7.36 0.54 16.22
C GLU A 161 -8.40 1.44 15.53
N PHE A 162 -8.74 1.12 14.28
CA PHE A 162 -9.85 1.72 13.53
C PHE A 162 -11.20 1.16 13.98
N SER A 163 -12.24 1.98 13.94
CA SER A 163 -13.63 1.54 14.19
C SER A 163 -14.37 1.29 12.88
N ASP A 164 -15.44 0.49 12.94
CA ASP A 164 -16.44 0.35 11.87
C ASP A 164 -15.90 -0.11 10.51
N ILE A 165 -14.76 -0.81 10.50
CA ILE A 165 -14.11 -1.27 9.28
C ILE A 165 -14.90 -2.41 8.60
N VAL A 166 -14.97 -2.36 7.27
CA VAL A 166 -15.58 -3.44 6.48
C VAL A 166 -14.49 -4.42 6.08
N ARG A 167 -14.42 -5.55 6.79
CA ARG A 167 -13.37 -6.56 6.60
C ARG A 167 -13.43 -7.16 5.19
N ILE A 168 -12.29 -7.12 4.50
CA ILE A 168 -12.11 -7.83 3.23
C ILE A 168 -11.86 -9.30 3.54
N ALA A 169 -12.69 -10.18 2.97
CA ALA A 169 -12.48 -11.62 3.08
C ALA A 169 -11.21 -12.02 2.32
N GLN A 170 -10.34 -12.77 3.00
CA GLN A 170 -9.14 -13.32 2.38
C GLN A 170 -9.45 -14.72 1.87
N GLN A 171 -9.13 -14.97 0.62
CA GLN A 171 -9.23 -16.29 0.01
C GLN A 171 -7.90 -16.60 -0.68
N PRO A 172 -7.37 -17.83 -0.54
CA PRO A 172 -6.24 -18.25 -1.37
C PRO A 172 -6.59 -18.08 -2.84
N THR A 173 -5.66 -17.53 -3.62
CA THR A 173 -5.79 -17.54 -5.07
C THR A 173 -5.54 -18.97 -5.55
N ASN A 174 -6.60 -19.67 -5.97
CA ASN A 174 -6.47 -21.01 -6.54
C ASN A 174 -5.70 -20.93 -7.87
N GLY A 175 -4.89 -21.96 -8.16
CA GLY A 175 -3.89 -21.92 -9.25
C GLY A 175 -4.41 -21.45 -10.61
N ILE A 176 -5.57 -21.96 -11.05
CA ILE A 176 -6.23 -21.52 -12.28
C ILE A 176 -7.62 -20.98 -11.91
N VAL A 177 -7.90 -19.75 -12.33
CA VAL A 177 -9.22 -19.11 -12.19
C VAL A 177 -9.63 -18.57 -13.56
N GLU A 178 -10.60 -19.23 -14.18
CA GLU A 178 -11.27 -18.72 -15.38
C GLU A 178 -12.20 -17.56 -14.99
N LYS A 179 -12.22 -16.50 -15.81
CA LYS A 179 -13.09 -15.32 -15.64
C LYS A 179 -13.02 -14.71 -14.24
N MET A 180 -11.84 -14.63 -13.66
CA MET A 180 -11.63 -13.96 -12.38
C MET A 180 -12.03 -12.48 -12.51
N PHE A 181 -13.11 -12.10 -11.82
CA PHE A 181 -13.42 -10.68 -11.62
C PHE A 181 -12.41 -10.11 -10.64
N ARG A 182 -11.59 -9.19 -11.12
CA ARG A 182 -10.55 -8.55 -10.34
C ARG A 182 -10.82 -7.06 -10.28
N SER A 183 -10.91 -6.54 -9.07
CA SER A 183 -10.96 -5.11 -8.82
C SER A 183 -9.74 -4.72 -7.98
N VAL A 184 -8.99 -3.74 -8.46
CA VAL A 184 -7.86 -3.15 -7.73
C VAL A 184 -8.25 -1.72 -7.38
N ALA A 185 -8.30 -1.42 -6.09
CA ALA A 185 -8.63 -0.10 -5.58
C ALA A 185 -7.51 0.42 -4.66
N GLY A 186 -7.20 1.70 -4.80
CA GLY A 186 -6.13 2.34 -4.03
C GLY A 186 -5.98 3.82 -4.33
N TYR A 187 -4.89 4.42 -3.85
CA TYR A 187 -4.61 5.86 -3.92
C TYR A 187 -3.45 6.17 -4.89
N PRO A 188 -3.69 6.16 -6.22
CA PRO A 188 -2.65 6.35 -7.22
C PRO A 188 -2.09 7.77 -7.24
N CYS A 189 -0.76 7.92 -7.24
CA CYS A 189 -0.10 9.24 -7.20
C CYS A 189 0.09 9.89 -8.57
N ASP A 190 -0.23 9.22 -9.67
CA ASP A 190 -0.38 9.85 -10.98
C ASP A 190 -1.71 10.61 -11.12
N LYS A 191 -2.69 10.34 -10.24
CA LYS A 191 -3.93 11.13 -10.13
C LYS A 191 -3.79 12.20 -9.05
N SER A 192 -4.49 13.32 -9.24
CA SER A 192 -4.51 14.43 -8.28
C SER A 192 -5.91 14.97 -8.04
N LEU A 193 -6.11 15.53 -6.86
CA LEU A 193 -7.22 16.42 -6.52
C LEU A 193 -6.62 17.79 -6.21
N ALA A 194 -6.87 18.76 -7.08
CA ALA A 194 -6.20 20.06 -7.04
C ALA A 194 -4.66 19.89 -7.00
N ASP A 195 -4.01 20.36 -5.94
CA ASP A 195 -2.56 20.34 -5.74
C ASP A 195 -2.04 19.06 -5.04
N GLU A 196 -2.92 18.11 -4.74
CA GLU A 196 -2.56 16.92 -3.98
C GLU A 196 -2.61 15.64 -4.83
N ARG A 197 -1.45 15.00 -4.97
CA ARG A 197 -1.29 13.71 -5.65
C ARG A 197 -1.70 12.55 -4.75
N GLY A 198 -2.39 11.55 -5.30
CA GLY A 198 -2.86 10.39 -4.53
C GLY A 198 -3.88 10.75 -3.46
N ALA A 199 -4.62 11.84 -3.67
CA ALA A 199 -5.62 12.37 -2.75
C ALA A 199 -6.90 11.53 -2.69
N GLN A 200 -7.26 10.87 -3.79
CA GLN A 200 -8.52 10.15 -3.93
C GLN A 200 -8.29 8.69 -4.32
N MET A 201 -9.27 7.86 -3.96
CA MET A 201 -9.26 6.44 -4.28
C MET A 201 -9.81 6.22 -5.69
N TYR A 202 -9.08 5.43 -6.47
CA TYR A 202 -9.51 4.96 -7.78
C TYR A 202 -9.60 3.44 -7.78
N GLU A 203 -10.51 2.89 -8.58
CA GLU A 203 -10.63 1.47 -8.83
C GLU A 203 -10.54 1.15 -10.33
N MET A 204 -9.93 0.02 -10.66
CA MET A 204 -10.03 -0.59 -11.98
C MET A 204 -10.58 -2.00 -11.80
N SER A 205 -11.61 -2.33 -12.58
CA SER A 205 -12.19 -3.67 -12.60
C SER A 205 -12.01 -4.31 -13.96
N LYS A 206 -11.49 -5.54 -13.99
CA LYS A 206 -11.29 -6.32 -15.21
C LYS A 206 -11.68 -7.76 -14.96
N ILE A 207 -12.32 -8.39 -15.94
CA ILE A 207 -12.50 -9.84 -15.97
C ILE A 207 -11.34 -10.39 -16.80
N THR A 208 -10.56 -11.28 -16.20
CA THR A 208 -9.44 -11.93 -16.88
C THR A 208 -9.36 -13.38 -16.48
N ASP A 209 -8.88 -14.22 -17.40
CA ASP A 209 -8.40 -15.54 -17.02
C ASP A 209 -7.06 -15.38 -16.33
N CYS A 210 -6.85 -16.16 -15.26
CA CYS A 210 -5.65 -16.14 -14.45
C CYS A 210 -5.13 -17.56 -14.25
N ASP A 211 -3.89 -17.80 -14.63
CA ASP A 211 -3.15 -19.02 -14.31
C ASP A 211 -1.90 -18.61 -13.53
N VAL A 212 -2.01 -18.67 -12.20
CA VAL A 212 -0.96 -18.26 -11.25
C VAL A 212 0.29 -19.14 -11.42
N SER A 213 0.15 -20.39 -11.88
CA SER A 213 1.29 -21.28 -12.12
C SER A 213 2.19 -20.81 -13.27
N LYS A 214 1.66 -19.92 -14.11
CA LYS A 214 2.38 -19.33 -15.25
C LYS A 214 2.94 -17.94 -14.94
N THR A 215 2.69 -17.38 -13.76
CA THR A 215 3.23 -16.07 -13.38
C THR A 215 4.55 -16.20 -12.63
N ALA A 216 5.40 -15.17 -12.73
CA ALA A 216 6.64 -15.12 -11.96
C ALA A 216 6.31 -15.19 -10.46
N PHE A 217 7.06 -16.02 -9.72
CA PHE A 217 6.89 -16.24 -8.27
C PHE A 217 5.49 -16.70 -7.84
N ASN A 218 4.64 -17.20 -8.76
CA ASN A 218 3.23 -17.48 -8.50
C ASN A 218 2.47 -16.25 -7.94
N LEU A 219 2.84 -15.06 -8.40
CA LEU A 219 2.25 -13.79 -7.99
C LEU A 219 1.40 -13.20 -9.12
N LEU A 220 0.24 -12.64 -8.76
CA LEU A 220 -0.48 -11.73 -9.64
C LEU A 220 0.16 -10.35 -9.58
N GLU A 221 1.01 -10.02 -10.55
CA GLU A 221 1.63 -8.71 -10.65
C GLU A 221 0.75 -7.75 -11.47
N HIS A 222 0.59 -6.54 -10.93
CA HIS A 222 0.04 -5.40 -11.63
C HIS A 222 1.12 -4.34 -11.70
N THR A 223 1.74 -4.17 -12.86
CA THR A 223 2.70 -3.11 -13.08
C THR A 223 1.94 -1.80 -13.29
N ILE A 224 1.67 -1.07 -12.20
CA ILE A 224 1.17 0.31 -12.23
C ILE A 224 2.30 1.18 -11.69
N SER A 225 2.85 2.09 -12.51
CA SER A 225 3.87 3.01 -12.03
C SER A 225 3.24 4.03 -11.09
N PHE A 226 3.72 4.10 -9.84
CA PHE A 226 3.29 5.08 -8.85
C PHE A 226 3.46 6.55 -9.31
N ALA A 227 4.45 6.82 -10.18
CA ALA A 227 4.77 8.16 -10.65
C ALA A 227 4.23 8.48 -12.05
N ASN A 228 4.12 7.47 -12.93
CA ASN A 228 3.82 7.64 -14.35
C ASN A 228 2.48 7.03 -14.80
N GLY A 229 1.69 6.49 -13.86
CA GLY A 229 0.42 5.84 -14.16
C GLY A 229 0.59 4.45 -14.77
N GLU A 230 -0.48 3.96 -15.40
CA GLU A 230 -0.39 2.85 -16.35
C GLU A 230 0.34 3.37 -17.61
N LYS A 231 1.40 2.68 -18.02
CA LYS A 231 1.98 2.80 -19.36
C LYS A 231 1.75 1.49 -20.11
#